data_AF-A0A170YYU0-F1
#
_entry.id   AF-A0A170YYU0-F1
#
_cell.length_a   1.000
_cell.length_b   1.000
_cell.length_c   1.000
_cell.angle_alpha   90.00
_cell.angle_beta   90.00
_cell.angle_gamma   90.00
#
_symmetry.space_group_name_H-M   'P 1'
#
loop_
_entity.id
_entity.type
_entity.pdbx_description
1 polymer ?
#
loop_
_entity_poly.entity_id
_entity_poly.type
_entity_poly.pdbx_seq_one_letter_code
_entity_poly.pdbx_strand_id
1 'polypeptide(L)' 'MEWKIATLIYASFGALIFSVYIIYDTQIMLGGNHKHSISPEEYIFAALSLYLDIVNLFMYILTIIATASRD' A
#
# COMPACT_ATOMS: atom_id res chain seq x y z
N MET A 1 16.74 -20.87 -7.98
CA MET A 1 17.08 -19.56 -8.58
C MET A 1 15.85 -18.94 -9.23
N GLU A 2 15.23 -19.60 -10.22
CA GLU A 2 14.08 -19.05 -10.97
C GLU A 2 12.87 -18.67 -10.09
N TRP A 3 12.50 -19.51 -9.12
CA TRP A 3 11.42 -19.22 -8.18
C TRP A 3 11.66 -17.96 -7.33
N LYS A 4 12.91 -17.70 -6.93
CA LYS A 4 13.27 -16.47 -6.20
C LYS A 4 13.02 -15.24 -7.07
N ILE A 5 13.45 -15.29 -8.33
CA ILE A 5 13.28 -14.19 -9.28
C ILE A 5 11.79 -13.92 -9.53
N ALA A 6 10.98 -14.98 -9.75
CA ALA A 6 9.54 -14.83 -9.93
C ALA A 6 8.86 -14.18 -8.71
N THR A 7 9.23 -14.59 -7.49
CA THR A 7 8.73 -13.98 -6.25
C THR A 7 9.15 -12.52 -6.11
N LEU A 8 10.40 -12.18 -6.44
CA LEU A 8 10.89 -10.80 -6.40
C LEU A 8 10.16 -9.89 -7.39
N ILE A 9 9.92 -10.37 -8.61
CA ILE A 9 9.16 -9.63 -9.63
C ILE A 9 7.73 -9.40 -9.15
N TYR A 10 7.06 -10.47 -8.69
CA TYR A 10 5.69 -10.39 -8.18
C TYR A 10 5.59 -9.41 -7.01
N ALA A 11 6.48 -9.51 -6.03
CA ALA A 11 6.44 -8.67 -4.85
C ALA A 11 6.79 -7.21 -5.15
N SER A 12 7.75 -6.97 -6.06
CA SER A 12 8.11 -5.61 -6.48
C SER A 12 6.98 -4.93 -7.25
N PHE A 13 6.29 -5.68 -8.12
CA PHE A 13 5.14 -5.17 -8.85
C PHE A 13 3.96 -4.87 -7.90
N GLY A 14 3.69 -5.77 -6.95
CA GLY A 14 2.71 -5.55 -5.89
C GLY A 14 3.01 -4.29 -5.07
N ALA A 15 4.26 -4.13 -4.61
CA ALA A 15 4.68 -2.94 -3.86
C ALA A 15 4.50 -1.65 -4.66
N LEU A 16 4.85 -1.65 -5.95
CA LEU A 16 4.68 -0.49 -6.83
C LEU A 16 3.20 -0.11 -6.97
N ILE A 17 2.34 -1.09 -7.23
CA ILE A 17 0.89 -0.89 -7.37
C ILE A 17 0.29 -0.32 -6.07
N PHE A 18 0.60 -0.93 -4.92
CA PHE A 18 0.08 -0.46 -3.63
C PHE A 18 0.60 0.94 -3.28
N SER A 19 1.84 1.28 -3.65
CA SER A 19 2.36 2.64 -3.46
C SER A 19 1.57 3.68 -4.29
N VAL A 20 1.22 3.35 -5.53
CA VAL A 20 0.38 4.24 -6.37
C VAL A 20 -1.05 4.32 -5.84
N TYR A 21 -1.63 3.20 -5.37
CA TYR A 21 -2.95 3.20 -4.73
C TYR A 21 -2.99 4.12 -3.51
N ILE A 22 -2.00 4.05 -2.63
CA ILE A 22 -1.94 4.93 -1.45
C ILE A 22 -1.92 6.40 -1.87
N ILE A 23 -1.14 6.76 -2.90
CA ILE A 23 -1.11 8.14 -3.40
C ILE A 23 -2.48 8.55 -3.94
N TYR A 24 -3.13 7.70 -4.71
CA TYR A 24 -4.46 7.96 -5.26
C TYR A 24 -5.50 8.11 -4.14
N ASP A 25 -5.59 7.14 -3.23
CA ASP A 25 -6.58 7.10 -2.17
C ASP A 25 -6.40 8.27 -1.20
N THR A 26 -5.15 8.59 -0.83
CA THR A 26 -4.88 9.77 0.00
C THR A 26 -5.24 11.08 -0.70
N GLN A 27 -5.08 11.19 -2.02
CA GLN A 27 -5.54 12.39 -2.74
C GLN A 27 -7.06 12.49 -2.82
N ILE A 28 -7.79 11.38 -2.89
CA ILE A 28 -9.25 11.40 -2.84
C ILE A 28 -9.74 11.74 -1.42
N MET A 29 -9.10 11.17 -0.39
CA MET A 29 -9.49 11.34 1.01
C MET A 29 -9.07 12.69 1.61
N LEU A 30 -7.90 13.22 1.22
CA LEU A 30 -7.28 14.42 1.81
C LEU A 30 -7.12 15.58 0.81
N GLY A 31 -7.20 15.30 -0.49
CA GLY A 31 -7.03 16.31 -1.54
C GLY A 31 -8.31 17.11 -1.80
N GLY A 32 -8.13 18.38 -2.16
CA GLY A 32 -9.23 19.27 -2.56
C GLY A 32 -9.98 19.99 -1.43
N ASN A 33 -11.02 20.74 -1.81
CA ASN A 33 -11.81 21.67 -0.97
C ASN A 33 -12.65 21.01 0.15
N HIS A 34 -12.28 19.83 0.64
CA HIS A 34 -12.91 19.11 1.77
C HIS A 34 -12.66 19.78 3.13
N LYS A 35 -12.52 21.11 3.13
CA LYS A 35 -12.11 21.94 4.25
C LYS A 35 -13.13 21.97 5.39
N HIS A 36 -14.35 21.48 5.17
CA HIS A 36 -15.45 21.52 6.14
C HIS A 36 -16.27 20.22 6.08
N SER A 37 -16.25 19.47 7.19
CA SER A 37 -17.06 18.31 7.55
C SER A 37 -16.96 17.04 6.68
N ILE A 38 -15.87 16.28 6.83
CA ILE A 38 -15.91 14.83 6.63
C ILE A 38 -16.63 14.23 7.85
N SER A 39 -17.63 13.37 7.64
CA SER A 39 -18.35 12.74 8.74
C SER A 39 -17.40 11.87 9.56
N PRO A 40 -17.55 11.73 10.90
CA PRO A 40 -16.70 10.85 11.69
C PRO A 40 -16.57 9.42 11.11
N GLU A 41 -17.64 8.91 10.51
CA GLU A 41 -17.69 7.60 9.86
C GLU A 41 -16.81 7.54 8.61
N GLU A 42 -16.79 8.60 7.79
CA GLU A 42 -15.94 8.70 6.61
C GLU A 42 -14.46 8.77 7.00
N TYR A 43 -14.14 9.43 8.12
CA TYR A 43 -12.78 9.47 8.66
C TYR A 43 -12.31 8.10 9.14
N ILE A 44 -13.18 7.35 9.85
CA ILE A 44 -12.90 5.98 10.30
C ILE A 44 -12.68 5.07 9.08
N PHE A 45 -13.53 5.18 8.06
CA PHE A 45 -13.41 4.40 6.84
C PHE A 45 -12.11 4.72 6.09
N ALA A 46 -11.78 6.00 5.91
CA ALA A 46 -10.54 6.44 5.27
C ALA A 46 -9.29 5.92 6.01
N ALA A 47 -9.28 6.04 7.34
CA ALA A 47 -8.18 5.53 8.16
C ALA A 47 -8.05 4.00 8.09
N LEU A 48 -9.16 3.26 8.09
CA LEU A 48 -9.16 1.81 7.96
C LEU A 48 -8.65 1.35 6.59
N SER A 49 -9.10 1.98 5.50
CA SER A 49 -8.64 1.68 4.15
C SER A 49 -7.14 1.94 4.01
N LEU A 50 -6.67 3.12 4.43
CA LEU A 50 -5.25 3.46 4.41
C LEU A 50 -4.40 2.48 5.25
N TYR A 51 -4.91 2.04 6.41
CA TYR A 51 -4.24 1.03 7.23
C TYR A 51 -4.04 -0.28 6.47
N LEU A 52 -5.09 -0.78 5.80
CA LEU A 52 -5.01 -2.02 5.02
C LEU A 52 -4.00 -1.90 3.87
N ASP A 53 -3.96 -0.75 3.18
CA ASP A 53 -3.00 -0.53 2.10
C ASP A 53 -1.56 -0.51 2.60
N ILE A 54 -1.30 0.14 3.75
CA ILE A 54 0.01 0.15 4.40
C ILE A 54 0.44 -1.26 4.80
N VAL A 55 -0.47 -2.05 5.39
CA VAL A 55 -0.17 -3.44 5.76
C VAL A 55 0.17 -4.28 4.54
N ASN A 56 -0.59 -4.15 3.45
CA ASN A 56 -0.31 -4.87 2.20
C ASN A 56 1.04 -4.46 1.60
N LEU A 57 1.33 -3.17 1.52
CA LEU A 57 2.63 -2.67 1.07
C LEU A 57 3.78 -3.21 1.92
N PHE A 58 3.61 -3.19 3.25
CA PHE A 58 4.59 -3.75 4.18
C PHE A 58 4.85 -5.24 3.93
N MET A 59 3.80 -6.04 3.68
CA MET A 59 3.94 -7.46 3.37
C MET A 59 4.71 -7.71 2.05
N TYR A 60 4.50 -6.89 1.03
CA TYR A 60 5.30 -6.96 -0.20
C TYR A 60 6.76 -6.60 0.03
N ILE A 61 7.03 -5.51 0.76
CA ILE A 61 8.40 -5.12 1.13
C ILE A 61 9.09 -6.22 1.94
N LEU A 62 8.40 -6.80 2.93
CA LEU A 62 8.91 -7.90 3.73
C LEU A 62 9.25 -9.12 2.86
N THR A 63 8.41 -9.43 1.88
CA THR A 63 8.64 -10.53 0.93
C THR A 63 9.89 -10.29 0.08
N ILE A 64 10.10 -9.05 -0.38
CA ILE A 64 11.30 -8.65 -1.13
C ILE A 64 12.55 -8.83 -0.25
N ILE A 65 12.55 -8.25 0.95
CA ILE A 65 13.70 -8.31 1.87
C ILE A 65 14.00 -9.76 2.27
N ALA A 66 12.97 -10.55 2.62
CA ALA A 66 13.15 -11.94 3.03
C ALA A 66 13.67 -12.82 1.88
N THR A 67 13.23 -12.57 0.65
CA THR A 67 13.69 -13.33 -0.52
C THR A 67 15.12 -12.95 -0.91
N ALA A 68 15.47 -11.66 -0.82
CA ALA A 68 16.81 -11.15 -1.09
C ALA A 68 17.83 -11.53 0.01
N SER A 69 17.40 -11.66 1.26
CA SER A 69 18.28 -12.03 2.38
C SER A 69 18.53 -13.54 2.48
N ARG A 70 17.84 -14.36 1.68
CA ARG A 70 17.95 -15.84 1.68
C ARG A 70 19.09 -16.35 0.79
N ASP A 71 20.15 -15.57 0.65
CA ASP A 71 21.35 -15.93 -0.10
C ASP A 71 22.42 -16.57 0.78
#